data_AF-A0A7X6MD39-F1
#
_entry.id   AF-A0A7X6MD39-F1
#
_cell.length_a   1.000
_cell.length_b   1.000
_cell.length_c   1.000
_cell.angle_alpha   90.00
_cell.angle_beta   90.00
_cell.angle_gamma   90.00
#
_symmetry.space_group_name_H-M   'P 1'
#
loop_
_entity.id
_entity.type
_entity.pdbx_description
1 polymer ?
#
loop_
_entity_poly.entity_id
_entity_poly.type
_entity_poly.pdbx_seq_one_letter_code
_entity_poly.pdbx_strand_id
1 'polypeptide(L)'
;MAAMLVDRATGQAHARSGAASALPDPEHVADSHHLALDLALASREPAVQESVVTTDGHHVLTRTVPSPGADELLLVLVFDRARTNLALVRYQADEHTAALLA
;
A
#
# COMPACT_ATOMS: atom_id res chain seq x y z
N MET A 1 4.67 11.73 7.79
CA MET A 1 3.96 10.84 6.87
C MET A 1 4.70 10.84 5.55
N ALA A 2 4.85 9.68 4.94
CA ALA A 2 5.33 9.53 3.57
C ALA A 2 4.37 8.64 2.78
N ALA A 3 4.31 8.81 1.47
CA ALA A 3 3.47 8.03 0.59
C ALA A 3 4.18 7.71 -0.71
N MET A 4 3.85 6.58 -1.34
CA MET A 4 4.22 6.32 -2.73
C MET A 4 3.17 5.51 -3.46
N LEU A 5 3.14 5.70 -4.79
CA LEU A 5 2.41 4.84 -5.72
C LEU A 5 3.43 3.96 -6.44
N VAL A 6 3.16 2.66 -6.44
CA VAL A 6 4.01 1.63 -7.04
C VAL A 6 3.20 0.88 -8.08
N ASP A 7 3.76 0.69 -9.27
CA ASP A 7 3.22 -0.22 -10.27
C ASP A 7 3.26 -1.65 -9.73
N ARG A 8 2.10 -2.32 -9.64
CA ARG A 8 2.04 -3.65 -9.05
C ARG A 8 2.87 -4.67 -9.84
N ALA A 9 2.85 -4.59 -11.17
CA ALA A 9 3.46 -5.61 -12.02
C ALA A 9 4.99 -5.52 -12.08
N THR A 10 5.52 -4.30 -12.09
CA THR A 10 6.93 -4.00 -12.32
C THR A 10 7.69 -3.60 -11.06
N GLY A 11 6.99 -3.22 -9.98
CA GLY A 11 7.61 -2.67 -8.78
C GLY A 11 8.14 -1.25 -8.95
N GLN A 12 7.84 -0.58 -10.07
CA GLN A 12 8.32 0.77 -10.32
C GLN A 12 7.52 1.80 -9.51
N ALA A 13 8.22 2.68 -8.77
CA ALA A 13 7.56 3.81 -8.11
C ALA A 13 7.19 4.90 -9.13
N HIS A 14 5.90 5.22 -9.24
CA HIS A 14 5.38 6.29 -10.11
C HIS A 14 5.40 7.66 -9.43
N ALA A 15 5.10 7.71 -8.13
CA ALA A 15 5.03 8.94 -7.37
C ALA A 15 5.47 8.72 -5.94
N ARG A 16 6.04 9.76 -5.33
CA ARG A 16 6.46 9.79 -3.92
C ARG A 16 6.09 11.12 -3.30
N SER A 17 5.72 11.11 -2.02
CA SER A 17 5.44 12.30 -1.23
C SER A 17 5.94 12.14 0.20
N GLY A 18 6.40 13.23 0.81
CA GLY A 18 6.99 13.22 2.15
C GLY A 18 8.45 12.76 2.18
N ALA A 19 8.89 12.25 3.33
CA ALA A 19 10.28 11.84 3.54
C ALA A 19 10.59 10.50 2.84
N ALA A 20 11.32 10.55 1.72
CA ALA A 20 11.65 9.36 0.93
C ALA A 20 12.43 8.29 1.72
N SER A 21 13.24 8.69 2.70
CA SER A 21 13.99 7.76 3.57
C SER A 21 13.09 6.93 4.49
N ALA A 22 11.82 7.31 4.68
CA ALA A 22 10.86 6.54 5.46
C ALA A 22 10.08 5.53 4.60
N LEU A 23 10.19 5.61 3.28
CA LEU A 23 9.50 4.69 2.37
C LEU A 23 10.28 3.38 2.25
N PRO A 24 9.60 2.23 2.22
CA PRO A 24 10.24 0.96 1.88
C PRO A 24 10.73 0.96 0.43
N ASP A 25 11.55 -0.03 0.09
CA ASP A 25 11.93 -0.30 -1.29
C ASP A 25 10.68 -0.69 -2.10
N PRO A 26 10.35 0.02 -3.21
CA PRO A 26 9.16 -0.27 -4.00
C PRO A 26 9.17 -1.67 -4.64
N GLU A 27 10.34 -2.20 -5.03
CA GLU A 27 10.42 -3.57 -5.58
C GLU A 27 10.01 -4.60 -4.51
N HIS A 28 10.54 -4.43 -3.30
CA HIS A 28 10.19 -5.28 -2.16
C HIS A 28 8.71 -5.21 -1.78
N VAL A 29 8.06 -4.05 -1.96
CA VAL A 29 6.61 -3.90 -1.75
C VAL A 29 5.83 -4.73 -2.76
N ALA A 30 6.18 -4.66 -4.04
CA ALA A 30 5.51 -5.42 -5.09
C ALA A 30 5.71 -6.93 -4.89
N ASP A 31 6.93 -7.38 -4.59
CA ASP A 31 7.24 -8.78 -4.30
C ASP A 31 6.44 -9.31 -3.10
N SER A 32 6.38 -8.53 -2.01
CA SER A 32 5.63 -8.90 -0.82
C SER A 32 4.13 -9.00 -1.10
N HIS A 33 3.60 -8.12 -1.94
CA HIS A 33 2.20 -8.17 -2.36
C HIS A 33 1.92 -9.39 -3.25
N HIS A 34 2.79 -9.69 -4.23
CA HIS A 34 2.66 -10.90 -5.06
C HIS A 34 2.70 -12.18 -4.22
N LEU A 35 3.63 -12.28 -3.26
CA LEU A 35 3.67 -13.41 -2.34
C LEU A 35 2.36 -13.56 -1.54
N ALA A 36 1.79 -12.44 -1.08
CA ALA A 36 0.52 -12.46 -0.36
C ALA A 36 -0.66 -12.91 -1.26
N LEU A 37 -0.67 -12.52 -2.54
CA LEU A 37 -1.65 -12.98 -3.52
C LEU A 37 -1.51 -14.48 -3.79
N ASP A 38 -0.29 -14.97 -4.00
CA ASP A 38 -0.01 -16.39 -4.22
C ASP A 38 -0.47 -17.24 -3.02
N LEU A 39 -0.22 -16.76 -1.81
CA LEU A 39 -0.66 -17.41 -0.58
C LEU A 39 -2.20 -17.41 -0.44
N ALA A 40 -2.86 -16.31 -0.80
CA ALA A 40 -4.33 -16.25 -0.79
C ALA A 40 -4.93 -17.23 -1.80
N LEU A 41 -4.38 -17.30 -3.02
CA LEU A 41 -4.79 -18.25 -4.05
C LEU A 41 -4.58 -19.70 -3.60
N ALA A 42 -3.42 -20.03 -3.05
CA ALA A 42 -3.12 -21.36 -2.53
C ALA A 42 -4.06 -21.76 -1.39
N SER A 43 -4.47 -20.79 -0.57
CA SER A 43 -5.37 -20.98 0.58
C SER A 43 -6.86 -20.89 0.23
N ARG A 44 -7.21 -20.54 -1.02
CA ARG A 44 -8.59 -20.24 -1.47
C ARG A 44 -9.25 -19.09 -0.70
N GLU A 45 -8.43 -18.14 -0.23
CA GLU A 45 -8.88 -16.93 0.43
C GLU A 45 -9.09 -15.80 -0.60
N PRO A 46 -9.90 -14.77 -0.27
CA PRO A 46 -10.03 -13.59 -1.10
C PRO A 46 -8.68 -12.89 -1.35
N ALA A 47 -8.58 -12.22 -2.50
CA ALA A 47 -7.39 -11.43 -2.83
C ALA A 47 -7.13 -10.34 -1.78
N VAL A 48 -5.86 -10.21 -1.37
CA VAL A 48 -5.42 -9.23 -0.37
C VAL A 48 -5.58 -7.82 -0.94
N GLN A 49 -6.54 -7.06 -0.39
CA GLN A 49 -6.78 -5.66 -0.77
C GLN A 49 -5.89 -4.69 0.01
N GLU A 50 -5.48 -5.08 1.22
CA GLU A 50 -4.76 -4.24 2.17
C GLU A 50 -3.86 -5.10 3.05
N SER A 51 -2.65 -4.61 3.32
CA SER A 51 -1.75 -5.15 4.33
C SER A 51 -1.19 -4.04 5.21
N VAL A 52 -1.00 -4.34 6.50
CA VAL A 52 -0.37 -3.43 7.46
C VAL A 52 0.82 -4.10 8.10
N VAL A 53 2.00 -3.52 7.92
CA VAL A 53 3.20 -3.91 8.65
C VAL A 53 3.44 -2.86 9.74
N THR A 54 3.49 -3.31 10.99
CA THR A 54 3.80 -2.44 12.13
C THR A 54 5.20 -2.75 12.63
N THR A 55 6.04 -1.72 12.65
CA THR A 55 7.37 -1.73 13.25
C THR A 55 7.35 -0.99 14.59
N ASP A 56 8.51 -0.86 15.23
CA ASP A 56 8.62 -0.13 16.49
C ASP A 56 8.30 1.37 16.33
N GLY A 57 8.68 1.96 15.19
CA GLY A 57 8.50 3.39 14.93
C GLY A 57 7.34 3.74 13.99
N HIS A 58 6.92 2.80 13.13
CA HIS A 58 6.04 3.14 12.01
C HIS A 58 4.98 2.08 11.70
N HIS A 59 3.85 2.56 11.17
CA HIS A 59 2.92 1.74 10.40
C HIS A 59 3.19 1.92 8.91
N VAL A 60 3.28 0.83 8.18
CA VAL A 60 3.34 0.79 6.72
C VAL A 60 2.05 0.13 6.24
N LEU A 61 1.18 0.93 5.63
CA LEU A 61 -0.05 0.48 4.99
C LEU A 61 0.23 0.31 3.50
N THR A 62 -0.05 -0.86 2.95
CA THR A 62 -0.04 -1.11 1.49
C THR A 62 -1.43 -1.52 1.07
N ARG A 63 -1.97 -0.89 0.02
CA ARG A 63 -3.30 -1.22 -0.50
C ARG A 63 -3.34 -1.14 -2.01
N THR A 64 -4.22 -1.92 -2.62
CA THR A 64 -4.51 -1.79 -4.04
C THR A 64 -5.34 -0.54 -4.28
N VAL A 65 -4.95 0.23 -5.30
CA VAL A 65 -5.72 1.33 -5.86
C VAL A 65 -6.28 0.82 -7.19
N PRO A 66 -7.62 0.68 -7.32
CA PRO A 66 -8.18 0.35 -8.61
C PRO A 66 -7.83 1.48 -9.58
N SER A 67 -7.44 1.10 -10.79
CA SER A 67 -7.12 2.02 -11.88
C SER A 67 -8.08 1.73 -13.03
N PRO A 68 -8.55 2.75 -13.78
CA PRO A 68 -9.33 2.51 -15.00
C PRO A 68 -8.53 1.77 -16.08
N GLY A 69 -7.20 1.71 -15.97
CA GLY A 69 -6.30 0.94 -16.82
C GLY A 69 -6.06 -0.49 -16.32
N ALA A 70 -5.36 -1.30 -17.13
CA ALA A 70 -4.99 -2.68 -16.77
C ALA A 70 -3.97 -2.75 -15.62
N ASP A 71 -3.21 -1.67 -15.40
CA ASP A 71 -2.16 -1.62 -14.40
C ASP A 71 -2.75 -1.20 -13.05
N GLU A 72 -2.99 -2.20 -12.19
CA GLU A 72 -3.31 -1.97 -10.77
C GLU A 72 -2.11 -1.33 -10.07
N LEU A 73 -2.37 -0.28 -9.29
CA LEU A 73 -1.36 0.41 -8.51
C LEU A 73 -1.42 0.00 -7.05
N LEU A 74 -0.28 0.01 -6.37
CA LEU A 74 -0.19 -0.10 -4.92
C LEU A 74 0.05 1.28 -4.32
N LEU A 75 -0.84 1.69 -3.43
CA LEU A 75 -0.62 2.85 -2.56
C LEU A 75 0.04 2.38 -1.27
N VAL A 76 1.22 2.93 -1.01
CA VAL A 76 1.97 2.72 0.22
C VAL A 76 1.93 4.00 1.04
N LEU A 77 1.52 3.90 2.30
CA LEU A 77 1.50 5.00 3.25
C LEU A 77 2.30 4.63 4.49
N VAL A 78 3.21 5.52 4.91
CA VAL A 78 4.05 5.34 6.09
C VAL A 78 3.75 6.43 7.13
N PHE A 79 3.45 5.99 8.34
CA PHE A 79 3.05 6.85 9.45
C PHE A 79 3.86 6.56 10.70
N ASP A 80 4.11 7.60 11.50
CA ASP A 80 4.68 7.45 12.84
C ASP A 80 3.65 6.75 13.73
N ARG A 81 4.05 5.63 14.34
CA ARG A 81 3.19 4.78 15.17
C ARG A 81 2.70 5.49 16.43
N ALA A 82 3.55 6.29 17.08
CA ALA A 82 3.21 6.94 18.33
C ALA A 82 2.24 8.12 18.13
N ARG A 83 2.20 8.67 16.91
CA ARG A 83 1.46 9.91 16.59
C ARG A 83 0.22 9.70 15.73
N THR A 84 -0.05 8.46 15.30
CA THR A 84 -1.07 8.21 14.28
C THR A 84 -2.10 7.19 14.73
N ASN A 85 -3.38 7.54 14.59
CA ASN A 85 -4.48 6.59 14.76
C ASN A 85 -4.64 5.78 13.46
N LEU A 86 -4.24 4.51 13.49
CA LEU A 86 -4.29 3.62 12.33
C LEU A 86 -5.70 3.42 11.77
N ALA A 87 -6.73 3.36 12.63
CA ALA A 87 -8.11 3.19 12.16
C ALA A 87 -8.59 4.41 11.37
N LEU A 88 -8.25 5.62 11.82
CA LEU A 88 -8.56 6.85 11.10
C LEU A 88 -7.85 6.91 9.74
N VAL A 89 -6.58 6.49 9.70
CA VAL A 89 -5.80 6.41 8.46
C VAL A 89 -6.47 5.48 7.44
N ARG A 90 -6.89 4.28 7.87
CA ARG A 90 -7.55 3.32 6.98
C ARG A 90 -8.85 3.88 6.41
N TYR A 91 -9.67 4.48 7.26
CA TYR A 91 -10.90 5.16 6.84
C TYR A 91 -10.61 6.26 5.79
N GLN A 92 -9.64 7.13 6.04
CA GLN A 92 -9.28 8.20 5.10
C GLN A 92 -8.68 7.66 3.80
N ALA A 93 -7.90 6.57 3.87
CA ALA A 93 -7.36 5.92 2.69
C ALA A 93 -8.49 5.31 1.84
N ASP A 94 -9.52 4.72 2.45
CA ASP A 94 -10.69 4.20 1.73
C ASP A 94 -11.42 5.32 0.99
N GLU A 95 -11.76 6.40 1.70
CA GLU A 95 -12.43 7.57 1.13
C GLU A 95 -11.65 8.18 -0.04
N HIS A 96 -10.35 8.40 0.13
CA HIS A 96 -9.52 9.03 -0.90
C HIS A 96 -9.24 8.11 -2.10
N THR A 97 -9.13 6.80 -1.87
CA THR A 97 -8.91 5.84 -2.96
C THR A 97 -10.18 5.68 -3.81
N ALA A 98 -11.36 5.71 -3.18
CA ALA A 98 -12.63 5.73 -3.90
C ALA A 98 -12.77 6.99 -4.77
N ALA A 99 -12.30 8.14 -4.29
CA ALA A 99 -12.33 9.39 -5.05
C ALA A 99 -11.36 9.42 -6.26
N LEU A 100 -10.29 8.61 -6.28
CA LEU A 100 -9.38 8.51 -7.43
C LEU A 100 -10.03 7.86 -8.67
N LEU A 101 -11.18 7.20 -8.48
CA LEU A 101 -11.91 6.46 -9.51
C LEU A 101 -13.19 7.16 -10.01
N ALA A 102 -13.54 8.31 -9.40
CA ALA A 102 -14.74 9.09 -9.73
C ALA A 102 -14.41 10.20 -10.73
#